data_AF-A0A2I0F3E2-F1
#
_entry.id   AF-A0A2I0F3E2-F1
#
_cell.length_a   1.000
_cell.length_b   1.000
_cell.length_c   1.000
_cell.angle_alpha   90.00
_cell.angle_beta   90.00
_cell.angle_gamma   90.00
#
_symmetry.space_group_name_H-M   'P 1'
#
loop_
_entity.id
_entity.type
_entity.pdbx_description
1 polymer ?
#
loop_
_entity_poly.entity_id
_entity_poly.type
_entity_poly.pdbx_seq_one_letter_code
_entity_poly.pdbx_strand_id
1 'polypeptide(L)'
;MLKKTLVLSSILLSSAMVNSADIADSKSQVNFEGALLQGAGNQITMLRVPITNKETGVTHLFDMSAVFAPDPNGDLGFENVSSVKSVVFGSANQLIAGQYKDSNQYTWYVDGPSVAADGRLSWVLSQTRNSHDVHLLSGPLKGNELAVNSKGYSTLIKNASGLNYGILNGDYIMSGAQSGKMISLTSYNSDGTPRNTWALRPDPKKPK
;
A
#
# COMPACT_ATOMS: atom_id res chain seq x y z
N MET A 1 44.44 -40.03 21.41
CA MET A 1 44.59 -38.89 20.48
C MET A 1 43.44 -38.94 19.48
N LEU A 2 42.51 -37.98 19.55
CA LEU A 2 41.23 -38.00 18.83
C LEU A 2 41.39 -37.74 17.32
N LYS A 3 40.72 -38.57 16.51
CA LYS A 3 40.58 -38.41 15.05
C LYS A 3 39.65 -37.23 14.75
N LYS A 4 40.08 -36.31 13.88
CA LYS A 4 39.28 -35.17 13.40
C LYS A 4 38.39 -35.64 12.26
N THR A 5 37.09 -35.77 12.51
CA THR A 5 36.09 -35.98 11.47
C THR A 5 35.45 -34.62 11.15
N LEU A 6 35.76 -34.06 9.98
CA LEU A 6 35.11 -32.87 9.44
C LEU A 6 33.76 -33.30 8.86
N VAL A 7 32.66 -32.87 9.47
CA VAL A 7 31.31 -33.02 8.92
C VAL A 7 31.06 -31.85 7.99
N LEU A 8 30.98 -32.14 6.69
CA LEU A 8 30.63 -31.18 5.65
C LEU A 8 29.10 -31.11 5.57
N SER A 9 28.51 -30.08 6.19
CA SER A 9 27.07 -29.83 6.16
C SER A 9 26.69 -29.15 4.83
N SER A 10 26.41 -29.93 3.80
CA SER A 10 25.82 -29.44 2.55
C SER A 10 24.37 -29.02 2.82
N ILE A 11 24.11 -27.72 2.93
CA ILE A 11 22.75 -27.16 2.94
C ILE A 11 22.20 -27.35 1.52
N LEU A 12 21.36 -28.37 1.34
CA LEU A 12 20.50 -28.52 0.17
C LEU A 12 19.54 -27.32 0.15
N LEU A 13 19.82 -26.33 -0.70
CA LEU A 13 18.81 -25.36 -1.12
C LEU A 13 17.79 -26.12 -1.96
N SER A 14 16.73 -26.61 -1.33
CA SER A 14 15.53 -27.07 -2.02
C SER A 14 14.91 -25.85 -2.72
N SER A 15 15.18 -25.70 -4.01
CA SER A 15 14.43 -24.81 -4.89
C SER A 15 12.97 -25.26 -4.86
N ALA A 16 12.12 -24.54 -4.15
CA ALA A 16 10.69 -24.71 -4.25
C ALA A 16 10.31 -24.52 -5.73
N MET A 17 9.68 -25.52 -6.34
CA MET A 17 9.14 -25.39 -7.68
C MET A 17 7.99 -24.37 -7.62
N VAL A 18 8.22 -23.25 -8.29
CA VAL A 18 7.33 -22.09 -8.42
C VAL A 18 6.27 -22.46 -9.46
N ASN A 19 5.01 -22.54 -9.06
CA ASN A 19 3.91 -22.82 -9.97
C ASN A 19 3.07 -21.55 -10.15
N SER A 20 3.17 -20.94 -11.33
CA SER A 20 2.18 -19.98 -11.80
C SER A 20 0.86 -20.73 -12.05
N ALA A 21 -0.25 -20.21 -11.54
CA ALA A 21 -1.57 -20.74 -11.91
C ALA A 21 -1.94 -20.23 -13.31
N ASP A 22 -1.84 -21.10 -14.31
CA ASP A 22 -2.48 -20.85 -15.60
C ASP A 22 -3.99 -21.02 -15.42
N ILE A 23 -4.71 -19.90 -15.48
CA ILE A 23 -6.17 -19.96 -15.61
C ILE A 23 -6.42 -20.49 -17.02
N ALA A 24 -6.87 -21.74 -17.11
CA ALA A 24 -7.22 -22.40 -18.36
C ALA A 24 -8.13 -21.48 -19.20
N ASP A 25 -7.78 -21.32 -20.48
CA ASP A 25 -8.44 -20.43 -21.47
C ASP A 25 -8.34 -18.90 -21.29
N SER A 26 -7.55 -18.38 -20.34
CA SER A 26 -7.34 -16.92 -20.27
C SER A 26 -6.05 -16.48 -20.98
N LYS A 27 -6.13 -15.37 -21.75
CA LYS A 27 -4.98 -14.63 -22.29
C LYS A 27 -4.14 -13.93 -21.21
N SER A 28 -4.39 -14.24 -19.95
CA SER A 28 -3.82 -13.59 -18.78
C SER A 28 -3.12 -14.61 -17.89
N GLN A 29 -2.02 -14.19 -17.29
CA GLN A 29 -1.30 -14.93 -16.28
C GLN A 29 -1.44 -14.16 -14.97
N VAL A 30 -1.92 -14.81 -13.92
CA VAL A 30 -2.07 -14.20 -12.60
C VAL A 30 -0.96 -14.69 -11.68
N ASN A 31 -0.20 -13.78 -11.09
CA ASN A 31 0.93 -14.13 -10.22
C ASN A 31 0.68 -13.71 -8.76
N PHE A 32 0.07 -14.58 -7.96
CA PHE A 32 -0.20 -14.27 -6.55
C PHE A 32 1.06 -14.12 -5.68
N GLU A 33 2.25 -14.52 -6.14
CA GLU A 33 3.50 -14.38 -5.38
C GLU A 33 3.92 -12.92 -5.18
N GLY A 34 3.50 -12.03 -6.09
CA GLY A 34 3.73 -10.58 -5.99
C GLY A 34 2.65 -9.84 -5.22
N ALA A 35 1.58 -10.52 -4.79
CA ALA A 35 0.45 -9.91 -4.12
C ALA A 35 0.66 -9.85 -2.60
N LEU A 36 0.07 -8.85 -1.95
CA LEU A 36 -0.09 -8.81 -0.50
C LEU A 36 -1.47 -9.36 -0.14
N LEU A 37 -1.51 -10.49 0.55
CA LEU A 37 -2.76 -11.12 1.00
C LEU A 37 -3.03 -10.77 2.46
N GLN A 38 -4.25 -10.31 2.75
CA GLN A 38 -4.75 -10.01 4.08
C GLN A 38 -6.05 -10.78 4.31
N GLY A 39 -6.12 -11.57 5.37
CA GLY A 39 -7.32 -12.33 5.75
C GLY A 39 -7.99 -11.75 6.98
N ALA A 40 -9.32 -11.67 6.98
CA ALA A 40 -10.14 -11.32 8.14
C ALA A 40 -11.47 -12.09 8.11
N GLY A 41 -11.70 -12.96 9.11
CA GLY A 41 -12.89 -13.80 9.17
C GLY A 41 -12.99 -14.70 7.94
N ASN A 42 -14.11 -14.62 7.22
CA ASN A 42 -14.35 -15.38 5.99
C ASN A 42 -13.96 -14.59 4.73
N GLN A 43 -13.16 -13.53 4.82
CA GLN A 43 -12.74 -12.72 3.68
C GLN A 43 -11.22 -12.74 3.52
N ILE A 44 -10.76 -12.83 2.27
CA ILE A 44 -9.38 -12.53 1.87
C ILE A 44 -9.39 -11.33 0.92
N THR A 45 -8.53 -10.36 1.23
CA THR A 45 -8.19 -9.23 0.36
C THR A 45 -6.79 -9.47 -0.20
N MET A 46 -6.65 -9.37 -1.52
CA MET A 46 -5.39 -9.52 -2.24
C MET A 46 -5.07 -8.18 -2.90
N LEU A 47 -3.99 -7.55 -2.46
CA LEU A 47 -3.55 -6.26 -2.95
C LEU A 47 -2.41 -6.45 -3.95
N ARG A 48 -2.42 -5.68 -5.03
CA ARG A 48 -1.36 -5.64 -6.06
C ARG A 48 -1.10 -7.00 -6.73
N VAL A 49 -2.15 -7.74 -7.03
CA VAL A 49 -2.07 -8.97 -7.83
C VAL A 49 -1.59 -8.61 -9.24
N PRO A 50 -0.36 -8.98 -9.65
CA PRO A 50 0.11 -8.83 -11.01
C PRO A 50 -0.65 -9.78 -11.94
N ILE A 51 -1.25 -9.18 -12.97
CA ILE A 51 -1.87 -9.89 -14.07
C ILE A 51 -1.18 -9.47 -15.35
N THR A 52 -0.48 -10.42 -15.97
CA THR A 52 0.28 -10.22 -17.20
C THR A 52 -0.56 -10.70 -18.38
N ASN A 53 -0.75 -9.86 -19.39
CA ASN A 53 -1.30 -10.31 -20.67
C ASN A 53 -0.22 -11.14 -21.38
N LYS A 54 -0.52 -12.41 -21.68
CA LYS A 54 0.41 -13.36 -22.28
C LYS A 54 0.80 -13.00 -23.73
N GLU A 55 -0.07 -12.29 -24.45
CA GLU A 55 0.16 -11.89 -25.84
C GLU A 55 1.00 -10.61 -25.93
N THR A 56 0.78 -9.65 -25.02
CA THR A 56 1.47 -8.34 -25.07
C THR A 56 2.63 -8.22 -24.08
N GLY A 57 2.74 -9.13 -23.10
CA GLY A 57 3.71 -9.06 -22.00
C GLY A 57 3.44 -7.94 -20.98
N VAL A 58 2.40 -7.13 -21.18
CA VAL A 58 2.08 -6.01 -20.30
C VAL A 58 1.48 -6.53 -19.00
N THR A 59 2.02 -6.08 -17.87
CA THR A 59 1.55 -6.43 -16.54
C THR A 59 0.81 -5.27 -15.89
N HIS A 60 -0.40 -5.56 -15.41
CA HIS A 60 -1.20 -4.64 -14.61
C HIS A 60 -1.37 -5.20 -13.21
N LEU A 61 -1.45 -4.34 -12.21
CA LEU A 61 -1.67 -4.76 -10.82
C LEU A 61 -3.15 -4.55 -10.48
N PHE A 62 -3.75 -5.51 -9.78
CA PHE A 62 -5.16 -5.50 -9.40
C PHE A 62 -5.31 -5.71 -7.89
N ASP A 63 -6.31 -5.05 -7.31
CA ASP A 63 -6.77 -5.36 -5.96
C ASP A 63 -8.03 -6.21 -6.09
N MET A 64 -8.06 -7.33 -5.36
CA MET A 64 -9.11 -8.34 -5.42
C MET A 64 -9.59 -8.65 -4.00
N SER A 65 -10.86 -9.00 -3.85
CA SER A 65 -11.37 -9.55 -2.60
C SER A 65 -12.22 -10.79 -2.88
N ALA A 66 -12.13 -11.75 -1.99
CA ALA A 66 -12.85 -13.01 -2.08
C ALA A 66 -13.44 -13.35 -0.72
N VAL A 67 -14.71 -13.78 -0.71
CA VAL A 67 -15.40 -14.25 0.50
C VAL A 67 -15.54 -15.76 0.42
N PHE A 68 -15.13 -16.45 1.47
CA PHE A 68 -15.32 -17.87 1.68
C PHE A 68 -16.68 -18.11 2.33
N ALA A 69 -17.40 -19.07 1.78
CA ALA A 69 -18.59 -19.61 2.41
C ALA A 69 -18.63 -21.13 2.18
N PRO A 70 -19.17 -21.89 3.14
CA PRO A 70 -19.41 -23.31 2.93
C PRO A 70 -20.48 -23.48 1.85
N ASP A 71 -20.22 -24.35 0.89
CA ASP A 71 -21.20 -24.78 -0.09
C ASP A 71 -22.28 -25.67 0.60
N PRO A 72 -23.34 -26.07 -0.12
CA PRO A 72 -24.38 -26.95 0.43
C PRO A 72 -23.89 -28.32 0.94
N ASN A 73 -22.68 -28.73 0.55
CA ASN A 73 -22.03 -29.98 1.00
C ASN A 73 -21.09 -29.75 2.19
N GLY A 74 -20.90 -28.49 2.63
CA GLY A 74 -19.99 -28.11 3.71
C GLY A 74 -18.55 -27.87 3.26
N ASP A 75 -18.28 -27.89 1.95
CA ASP A 75 -16.97 -27.60 1.40
C ASP A 75 -16.73 -26.09 1.34
N LEU A 76 -15.54 -25.64 1.75
CA LEU A 76 -15.15 -24.23 1.69
C LEU A 76 -14.95 -23.81 0.22
N GLY A 77 -15.87 -22.99 -0.29
CA GLY A 77 -15.83 -22.44 -1.64
C GLY A 77 -15.76 -20.90 -1.66
N PHE A 78 -15.39 -20.35 -2.80
CA PHE A 78 -15.51 -18.91 -3.07
C PHE A 78 -16.93 -18.64 -3.57
N GLU A 79 -17.80 -18.07 -2.73
CA GLU A 79 -19.19 -17.78 -3.11
C GLU A 79 -19.30 -16.52 -3.96
N ASN A 80 -18.45 -15.52 -3.72
CA ASN A 80 -18.48 -14.24 -4.41
C ASN A 80 -17.07 -13.68 -4.59
N VAL A 81 -16.59 -13.63 -5.83
CA VAL A 81 -15.46 -12.75 -6.21
C VAL A 81 -16.06 -11.37 -6.47
N SER A 82 -16.36 -10.65 -5.39
CA SER A 82 -16.98 -9.33 -5.47
C SER A 82 -15.94 -8.29 -5.92
N SER A 83 -15.99 -7.99 -7.21
CA SER A 83 -15.24 -6.94 -7.93
C SER A 83 -13.75 -7.22 -8.16
N VAL A 84 -13.40 -7.54 -9.41
CA VAL A 84 -12.07 -7.25 -9.94
C VAL A 84 -12.09 -5.78 -10.36
N LYS A 85 -11.82 -4.88 -9.41
CA LYS A 85 -11.62 -3.47 -9.77
C LYS A 85 -10.18 -3.35 -10.26
N SER A 86 -9.99 -3.06 -11.54
CA SER A 86 -8.69 -2.60 -12.01
C SER A 86 -8.41 -1.27 -11.32
N VAL A 87 -7.73 -1.31 -10.18
CA VAL A 87 -7.10 -0.13 -9.62
C VAL A 87 -5.89 0.09 -10.49
N VAL A 88 -6.06 0.83 -11.58
CA VAL A 88 -4.92 1.39 -12.31
C VAL A 88 -4.20 2.25 -11.27
N PHE A 89 -3.09 1.74 -10.74
CA PHE A 89 -2.21 2.48 -9.85
C PHE A 89 -1.56 3.60 -10.68
N GLY A 90 -2.32 4.67 -10.89
CA GLY A 90 -1.94 5.80 -11.73
C GLY A 90 -0.85 6.69 -11.14
N SER A 91 -0.14 6.28 -10.08
CA SER A 91 1.00 7.07 -9.63
C SER A 91 2.04 6.25 -8.87
N ALA A 92 3.29 6.41 -9.28
CA ALA A 92 4.52 6.03 -8.58
C ALA A 92 4.69 6.65 -7.17
N ASN A 93 3.62 7.18 -6.58
CA ASN A 93 3.60 7.87 -5.29
C ASN A 93 3.11 6.95 -4.15
N GLN A 94 3.31 5.64 -4.22
CA GLN A 94 2.94 4.77 -3.10
C GLN A 94 3.87 4.98 -1.91
N LEU A 95 3.30 5.15 -0.71
CA LEU A 95 4.07 5.25 0.52
C LEU A 95 4.41 3.84 1.02
N ILE A 96 5.65 3.67 1.50
CA ILE A 96 6.14 2.40 2.04
C ILE A 96 5.86 2.36 3.54
N ALA A 97 5.15 1.33 4.00
CA ALA A 97 4.89 1.14 5.42
C ALA A 97 6.18 0.92 6.23
N GLY A 98 6.15 1.31 7.49
CA GLY A 98 7.26 1.08 8.42
C GLY A 98 7.52 2.24 9.36
N GLN A 99 8.66 2.16 10.03
CA GLN A 99 9.08 3.15 11.01
C GLN A 99 10.03 4.17 10.40
N TYR A 100 9.73 5.44 10.61
CA TYR A 100 10.48 6.57 10.11
C TYR A 100 10.82 7.56 11.23
N LYS A 101 11.76 8.45 10.93
CA LYS A 101 12.12 9.60 11.74
C LYS A 101 12.04 10.88 10.94
N ASP A 102 11.55 11.93 11.59
CA ASP A 102 11.66 13.29 11.07
C ASP A 102 12.99 13.96 11.48
N SER A 103 13.17 15.22 11.07
CA SER A 103 14.36 16.01 11.43
C SER A 103 14.52 16.24 12.93
N ASN A 104 13.43 16.17 13.70
CA ASN A 104 13.42 16.37 15.15
C ASN A 104 13.61 15.05 15.92
N GLN A 105 13.95 13.96 15.22
CA GLN A 105 14.12 12.61 15.79
C GLN A 105 12.83 11.99 16.34
N TYR A 106 11.66 12.54 16.02
CA TYR A 106 10.40 11.90 16.40
C TYR A 106 10.13 10.68 15.54
N THR A 107 9.62 9.64 16.19
CA THR A 107 9.27 8.38 15.52
C THR A 107 7.87 8.49 14.93
N TRP A 108 7.79 8.18 13.64
CA TRP A 108 6.57 8.08 12.86
C TRP A 108 6.36 6.65 12.41
N TYR A 109 5.13 6.15 12.53
CA TYR A 109 4.71 4.89 11.94
C TYR A 109 3.87 5.18 10.72
N VAL A 110 4.19 4.53 9.61
CA VAL A 110 3.43 4.60 8.37
C VAL A 110 2.73 3.25 8.19
N ASP A 111 1.41 3.27 8.29
CA ASP A 111 0.56 2.10 8.15
C ASP A 111 -0.20 2.15 6.82
N GLY A 112 -0.45 0.96 6.25
CA GLY A 112 -1.11 0.77 4.96
C GLY A 112 -0.18 0.26 3.84
N PRO A 113 -0.57 0.38 2.57
CA PRO A 113 -1.86 0.91 2.15
C PRO A 113 -3.02 -0.02 2.52
N SER A 114 -4.19 0.57 2.75
CA SER A 114 -5.49 -0.12 2.69
C SER A 114 -6.35 0.49 1.57
N VAL A 115 -7.42 -0.17 1.15
CA VAL A 115 -8.32 0.38 0.11
C VAL A 115 -9.43 1.19 0.80
N ALA A 116 -9.59 2.46 0.42
CA ALA A 116 -10.67 3.35 0.86
C ALA A 116 -11.97 3.09 0.08
N ALA A 117 -13.08 3.67 0.51
CA ALA A 117 -14.41 3.41 -0.06
C ALA A 117 -14.50 3.76 -1.57
N ASP A 118 -13.77 4.78 -2.02
CA ASP A 118 -13.71 5.18 -3.43
C ASP A 118 -12.74 4.32 -4.28
N GLY A 119 -12.02 3.40 -3.64
CA GLY A 119 -10.99 2.55 -4.24
C GLY A 119 -9.60 3.18 -4.31
N ARG A 120 -9.38 4.37 -3.71
CA ARG A 120 -8.03 4.90 -3.51
C ARG A 120 -7.29 4.09 -2.45
N LEU A 121 -5.96 4.09 -2.53
CA LEU A 121 -5.14 3.62 -1.43
C LEU A 121 -5.12 4.65 -0.31
N SER A 122 -5.20 4.18 0.93
CA SER A 122 -5.17 4.97 2.15
C SER A 122 -3.95 4.62 2.99
N TRP A 123 -3.29 5.64 3.55
CA TRP A 123 -2.24 5.50 4.54
C TRP A 123 -2.55 6.33 5.77
N VAL A 124 -2.16 5.80 6.93
CA VAL A 124 -2.14 6.53 8.19
C VAL A 124 -0.71 6.70 8.62
N LEU A 125 -0.30 7.93 8.95
CA LEU A 125 1.00 8.22 9.52
C LEU A 125 0.79 8.79 10.90
N SER A 126 1.25 8.07 11.93
CA SER A 126 1.08 8.43 13.33
C SER A 126 2.41 8.78 13.97
N GLN A 127 2.43 9.84 14.79
CA GLN A 127 3.61 10.26 15.54
C GLN A 127 3.48 9.88 17.02
N THR A 128 4.51 9.21 17.55
CA THR A 128 4.57 8.70 18.94
C THR A 128 4.41 9.74 20.07
N ARG A 129 4.73 11.02 19.82
CA ARG A 129 4.85 12.03 20.90
C ARG A 129 3.67 12.98 21.04
N ASN A 130 3.09 13.42 19.92
CA ASN A 130 2.17 14.57 19.89
C ASN A 130 0.83 14.26 19.20
N SER A 131 0.47 12.98 19.03
CA SER A 131 -0.76 12.55 18.34
C SER A 131 -0.97 13.25 16.99
N HIS A 132 0.10 13.43 16.22
CA HIS A 132 -0.05 13.86 14.83
C HIS A 132 -0.46 12.66 14.02
N ASP A 133 -1.69 12.70 13.52
CA ASP A 133 -2.25 11.68 12.64
C ASP A 133 -2.49 12.29 11.27
N VAL A 134 -1.80 11.74 10.28
CA VAL A 134 -1.94 12.12 8.89
C VAL A 134 -2.66 10.99 8.18
N HIS A 135 -3.78 11.31 7.53
CA HIS A 135 -4.48 10.37 6.68
C HIS A 135 -4.31 10.84 5.24
N LEU A 136 -3.75 9.98 4.38
CA LEU A 136 -3.54 10.27 2.96
C LEU A 136 -4.31 9.28 2.10
N LEU A 137 -4.91 9.78 1.03
CA LEU A 137 -5.44 8.99 -0.07
C LEU A 137 -4.58 9.17 -1.32
N SER A 138 -4.47 8.11 -2.11
CA SER A 138 -3.74 8.14 -3.37
C SER A 138 -4.38 9.07 -4.40
N GLY A 139 -3.53 9.65 -5.24
CA GLY A 139 -3.99 10.43 -6.39
C GLY A 139 -4.45 11.85 -6.03
N PRO A 140 -4.90 12.61 -7.05
CA PRO A 140 -5.03 14.07 -6.97
C PRO A 140 -6.03 14.51 -5.91
N LEU A 141 -5.88 15.75 -5.43
CA LEU A 141 -6.78 16.36 -4.46
C LEU A 141 -8.25 16.37 -4.94
N LYS A 142 -8.48 16.48 -6.25
CA LYS A 142 -9.84 16.45 -6.82
C LYS A 142 -10.54 15.14 -6.48
N GLY A 143 -11.70 15.25 -5.83
CA GLY A 143 -12.52 14.11 -5.41
C GLY A 143 -11.92 13.33 -4.24
N ASN A 144 -11.00 13.93 -3.48
CA ASN A 144 -10.47 13.35 -2.26
C ASN A 144 -11.47 13.52 -1.11
N GLU A 145 -12.06 12.41 -0.66
CA GLU A 145 -13.12 12.42 0.37
C GLU A 145 -12.66 12.92 1.73
N LEU A 146 -11.37 12.79 2.08
CA LEU A 146 -10.85 13.30 3.35
C LEU A 146 -10.77 14.83 3.35
N ALA A 147 -10.38 15.41 2.22
CA ALA A 147 -10.05 16.83 2.13
C ALA A 147 -11.19 17.70 1.57
N VAL A 148 -12.26 17.10 1.03
CA VAL A 148 -13.34 17.83 0.33
C VAL A 148 -14.03 18.89 1.20
N ASN A 149 -14.11 18.64 2.51
CA ASN A 149 -14.72 19.55 3.48
C ASN A 149 -13.71 20.46 4.19
N SER A 150 -12.41 20.31 3.90
CA SER A 150 -11.35 21.07 4.55
C SER A 150 -11.24 22.49 3.98
N LYS A 151 -10.90 23.45 4.84
CA LYS A 151 -10.63 24.83 4.43
C LYS A 151 -9.45 24.86 3.46
N GLY A 152 -9.63 25.51 2.31
CA GLY A 152 -8.61 25.64 1.26
C GLY A 152 -8.68 24.61 0.13
N TYR A 153 -9.58 23.62 0.21
CA TYR A 153 -9.75 22.62 -0.84
C TYR A 153 -10.01 23.25 -2.21
N SER A 154 -10.97 24.18 -2.28
CA SER A 154 -11.35 24.90 -3.51
C SER A 154 -10.20 25.72 -4.12
N THR A 155 -9.24 26.13 -3.30
CA THR A 155 -8.09 26.92 -3.74
C THR A 155 -6.98 26.00 -4.25
N LEU A 156 -6.63 24.98 -3.47
CA LEU A 156 -5.57 24.02 -3.80
C LEU A 156 -5.88 23.19 -5.03
N ILE A 157 -7.13 22.77 -5.20
CA ILE A 157 -7.53 21.89 -6.32
C ILE A 157 -7.21 22.49 -7.70
N LYS A 158 -7.15 23.82 -7.81
CA LYS A 158 -6.85 24.52 -9.07
C LYS A 158 -5.42 24.23 -9.57
N ASN A 159 -4.50 23.96 -8.65
CA ASN A 159 -3.08 23.75 -8.93
C ASN A 159 -2.58 22.40 -8.37
N ALA A 160 -3.49 21.48 -8.03
CA ALA A 160 -3.14 20.21 -7.42
C ALA A 160 -2.41 19.31 -8.44
N SER A 161 -1.29 18.74 -8.01
CA SER A 161 -0.50 17.79 -8.80
C SER A 161 -0.95 16.34 -8.56
N GLY A 162 -0.31 15.38 -9.21
CA GLY A 162 -0.57 13.94 -9.03
C GLY A 162 -0.03 13.34 -7.73
N LEU A 163 0.17 14.14 -6.67
CA LEU A 163 0.60 13.68 -5.35
C LEU A 163 -0.53 12.95 -4.62
N ASN A 164 -0.22 12.31 -3.49
CA ASN A 164 -1.25 11.87 -2.56
C ASN A 164 -1.70 13.06 -1.71
N TYR A 165 -2.97 13.08 -1.33
CA TYR A 165 -3.54 14.14 -0.51
C TYR A 165 -4.42 13.59 0.61
N GLY A 166 -4.62 14.39 1.64
CA GLY A 166 -5.58 14.10 2.70
C GLY A 166 -5.50 15.14 3.79
N ILE A 167 -5.52 14.72 5.04
CA ILE A 167 -5.69 15.60 6.20
C ILE A 167 -4.64 15.33 7.29
N LEU A 168 -4.19 16.40 7.93
CA LEU A 168 -3.38 16.40 9.15
C LEU A 168 -4.26 16.85 10.32
N ASN A 169 -4.37 16.00 11.34
CA ASN A 169 -5.15 16.25 12.56
C ASN A 169 -6.60 16.68 12.30
N GLY A 170 -7.20 16.27 11.17
CA GLY A 170 -8.55 16.66 10.77
C GLY A 170 -8.70 18.07 10.18
N ASP A 171 -7.76 18.97 10.45
CA ASP A 171 -7.96 20.41 10.18
C ASP A 171 -7.24 20.94 8.94
N TYR A 172 -6.09 20.37 8.60
CA TYR A 172 -5.24 20.90 7.53
C TYR A 172 -5.16 19.94 6.36
N ILE A 173 -5.31 20.47 5.14
CA ILE A 173 -5.02 19.69 3.93
C ILE A 173 -3.53 19.39 3.90
N MET A 174 -3.21 18.17 3.50
CA MET A 174 -1.85 17.67 3.45
C MET A 174 -1.59 16.93 2.14
N SER A 175 -0.37 17.04 1.62
CA SER A 175 0.14 16.20 0.53
C SER A 175 1.32 15.37 0.99
N GLY A 176 1.49 14.21 0.34
CA GLY A 176 2.58 13.30 0.61
C GLY A 176 3.06 12.58 -0.64
N ALA A 177 4.36 12.32 -0.71
CA ALA A 177 4.97 11.50 -1.76
C ALA A 177 6.23 10.78 -1.27
N GLN A 178 6.44 9.59 -1.82
CA GLN A 178 7.64 8.79 -1.63
C GLN A 178 8.70 9.18 -2.67
N SER A 179 9.93 9.41 -2.24
CA SER A 179 11.10 9.54 -3.10
C SER A 179 12.24 8.69 -2.55
N GLY A 180 12.58 7.61 -3.27
CA GLY A 180 13.47 6.58 -2.75
C GLY A 180 12.94 6.00 -1.44
N LYS A 181 13.70 6.11 -0.36
CA LYS A 181 13.27 5.69 0.99
C LYS A 181 12.67 6.82 1.83
N MET A 182 12.61 8.04 1.32
CA MET A 182 12.12 9.20 2.06
C MET A 182 10.65 9.47 1.72
N ILE A 183 9.86 9.86 2.70
CA ILE A 183 8.51 10.41 2.47
C ILE A 183 8.58 11.92 2.71
N SER A 184 8.21 12.70 1.70
CA SER A 184 8.05 14.15 1.81
C SER A 184 6.59 14.48 2.11
N LEU A 185 6.39 15.43 3.02
CA LEU A 185 5.10 15.78 3.59
C LEU A 185 4.96 17.30 3.58
N THR A 186 3.83 17.81 3.08
CA THR A 186 3.54 19.25 3.05
C THR A 186 2.10 19.50 3.49
N SER A 187 1.92 20.29 4.55
CA SER A 187 0.62 20.79 4.97
C SER A 187 0.36 22.16 4.36
N TYR A 188 -0.91 22.51 4.18
CA TYR A 188 -1.32 23.75 3.53
C TYR A 188 -2.25 24.59 4.41
N ASN A 189 -2.16 25.90 4.24
CA ASN A 189 -3.11 26.86 4.80
C ASN A 189 -4.43 26.87 3.98
N SER A 190 -5.45 27.53 4.52
CA SER A 190 -6.75 27.68 3.85
C SER A 190 -6.69 28.52 2.57
N ASP A 191 -5.65 29.32 2.37
CA ASP A 191 -5.40 30.06 1.12
C ASP A 191 -4.64 29.20 0.08
N GLY A 192 -4.34 27.94 0.41
CA GLY A 192 -3.62 27.01 -0.44
C GLY A 192 -2.10 27.16 -0.43
N THR A 193 -1.54 28.06 0.36
CA THR A 193 -0.09 28.21 0.51
C THR A 193 0.49 27.08 1.36
N PRO A 194 1.71 26.57 1.07
CA PRO A 194 2.41 25.64 1.95
C PRO A 194 2.63 26.25 3.33
N ARG A 195 2.26 25.53 4.38
CA ARG A 195 2.42 25.94 5.78
C ARG A 195 3.66 25.32 6.41
N ASN A 196 3.69 23.99 6.49
CA ASN A 196 4.83 23.23 7.00
C ASN A 196 5.20 22.14 6.01
N THR A 197 6.51 22.00 5.76
CA THR A 197 7.09 20.92 4.95
C THR A 197 8.11 20.18 5.79
N TRP A 198 8.03 18.85 5.79
CA TRP A 198 9.03 18.00 6.44
C TRP A 198 9.20 16.69 5.68
N ALA A 199 10.21 15.93 6.09
CA ALA A 199 10.53 14.66 5.49
C ALA A 199 10.71 13.59 6.58
N LEU A 200 10.22 12.40 6.26
CA LEU A 200 10.40 11.19 7.05
C LEU A 200 11.45 10.32 6.37
N ARG A 201 12.45 9.88 7.13
CA ARG A 201 13.51 8.97 6.68
C ARG A 201 13.43 7.67 7.46
N PRO A 202 13.73 6.52 6.87
CA PRO A 202 13.60 5.24 7.57
C PRO A 202 14.45 5.26 8.84
N ASP A 203 13.91 4.79 9.96
CA ASP A 203 14.70 4.62 11.18
C ASP A 203 15.69 3.47 10.96
N PRO A 204 17.02 3.68 11.06
CA PRO A 204 18.02 2.64 10.77
C PRO A 204 18.05 1.48 11.78
N LYS A 205 17.12 1.41 12.75
CA LYS A 205 17.07 0.29 13.69
C LYS A 205 16.64 -0.99 12.98
N LYS A 206 17.47 -2.03 13.13
CA LYS A 206 17.41 -3.35 12.48
C LYS A 206 16.03 -4.02 12.58
N PRO A 207 15.66 -4.84 11.58
CA PRO A 207 14.54 -5.78 11.73
C PRO A 207 14.80 -6.65 12.97
N LYS A 208 13.77 -6.78 13.81
CA LYS A 208 13.73 -7.82 14.84
C LYS A 208 13.45 -9.17 14.19
#